data_AF-A0A2K2UEF4-F1
#
_entry.id   AF-A0A2K2UEF4-F1
#
_cell.length_a   1.000
_cell.length_b   1.000
_cell.length_c   1.000
_cell.angle_alpha   90.00
_cell.angle_beta   90.00
_cell.angle_gamma   90.00
#
_symmetry.space_group_name_H-M   'P 1'
#
loop_
_entity.id
_entity.type
_entity.pdbx_description
1 polymer ?
#
loop_
_entity_poly.entity_id
_entity_poly.type
_entity_poly.pdbx_seq_one_letter_code
_entity_poly.pdbx_strand_id
1 'polypeptide(L)'
;MGRHARRRHRLQKCMKHRDRAPWKTAKRRSVYHACERCQGSGFMRPGLRRRTIRGYNLTSDKGGEVSSSLIIAYLFLGGAGAGMLFVLSAVSFFSPSRDLDLDGSGRLQPWGSYARLYGLGYCVSLAICIVAALCLVFDMARPDAILGLIFNPNVSVVSIGAYGLGLCIALNAALAIIWLSHFRPNIMLCRIVSALAIVAACVVMSYTGLLLGIIPHAVFWQSPLIVVLFVLSSLSCGIALVVLAMMAFRLLAPFWNAARTVLLVDGVLIGVELIVLTVFIASSQQSAPEAVETLVTGDLAALFWTGLVAMGLVVPLAMELASRWKVGLDVHPCIPAVLVLIGGLCLRICIVFAA
;
A
#
# COMPACT_ATOMS: atom_id res chain seq x y z
N MET A 1 -78.67 22.81 -44.66
CA MET A 1 -77.26 22.89 -45.06
C MET A 1 -76.43 21.96 -44.16
N GLY A 2 -75.76 20.95 -44.72
CA GLY A 2 -74.59 20.31 -44.09
C GLY A 2 -74.73 18.98 -43.33
N ARG A 3 -74.97 17.87 -44.05
CA ARG A 3 -74.48 16.47 -43.87
C ARG A 3 -74.66 15.77 -42.50
N HIS A 4 -75.54 14.76 -42.38
CA HIS A 4 -75.37 13.34 -42.77
C HIS A 4 -74.13 12.62 -42.19
N ALA A 5 -74.33 11.55 -41.38
CA ALA A 5 -74.20 10.15 -41.84
C ALA A 5 -73.94 9.09 -40.74
N ARG A 6 -74.78 8.03 -40.75
CA ARG A 6 -74.52 6.58 -40.44
C ARG A 6 -74.31 6.20 -38.96
N ARG A 7 -75.16 5.43 -38.25
CA ARG A 7 -75.89 4.16 -38.50
C ARG A 7 -75.01 2.94 -38.87
N ARG A 8 -74.93 2.01 -37.90
CA ARG A 8 -74.98 0.52 -37.97
C ARG A 8 -73.72 -0.30 -38.33
N HIS A 9 -73.74 -1.52 -37.77
CA HIS A 9 -72.89 -2.73 -37.94
C HIS A 9 -71.69 -2.83 -37.00
N ARG A 10 -71.39 -3.95 -36.32
CA ARG A 10 -71.78 -5.39 -36.40
C ARG A 10 -71.50 -5.99 -35.01
N LEU A 11 -72.45 -6.70 -34.39
CA LEU A 11 -72.57 -8.17 -34.39
C LEU A 11 -71.36 -8.94 -33.85
N GLN A 12 -71.66 -9.71 -32.80
CA GLN A 12 -71.23 -11.10 -32.58
C GLN A 12 -69.76 -11.38 -32.28
N LYS A 13 -69.55 -11.84 -31.04
CA LYS A 13 -69.10 -13.20 -30.65
C LYS A 13 -68.41 -13.06 -29.28
N CYS A 14 -68.50 -13.94 -28.31
CA CYS A 14 -69.24 -15.18 -28.06
C CYS A 14 -69.05 -15.34 -26.54
N MET A 15 -70.12 -15.56 -25.77
CA MET A 15 -70.58 -16.90 -25.42
C MET A 15 -69.52 -17.78 -24.73
N LYS A 16 -69.90 -18.20 -23.52
CA LYS A 16 -69.69 -19.54 -22.93
C LYS A 16 -68.24 -19.85 -22.52
N HIS A 17 -67.96 -20.35 -21.33
CA HIS A 17 -68.53 -21.53 -20.68
C HIS A 17 -68.35 -21.39 -19.15
N ARG A 18 -69.38 -21.61 -18.33
CA ARG A 18 -69.91 -22.90 -17.86
C ARG A 18 -68.90 -23.72 -17.02
N ASP A 19 -69.29 -23.90 -15.76
CA ASP A 19 -69.19 -25.10 -14.95
C ASP A 19 -67.81 -25.56 -14.46
N ARG A 20 -67.58 -25.45 -13.15
CA ARG A 20 -67.64 -26.58 -12.20
C ARG A 20 -67.07 -26.18 -10.82
N ALA A 21 -67.93 -26.14 -9.82
CA ALA A 21 -67.59 -26.50 -8.43
C ALA A 21 -67.46 -28.05 -8.35
N PRO A 22 -67.09 -28.72 -7.22
CA PRO A 22 -66.95 -28.23 -5.84
C PRO A 22 -65.76 -28.85 -5.04
N TRP A 23 -65.73 -28.60 -3.72
CA TRP A 23 -65.09 -29.36 -2.61
C TRP A 23 -63.57 -29.13 -2.41
N LYS A 24 -63.01 -28.81 -1.23
CA LYS A 24 -63.43 -28.85 0.19
C LYS A 24 -62.67 -27.74 0.96
N THR A 25 -63.35 -27.17 1.97
CA THR A 25 -62.91 -26.85 3.35
C THR A 25 -61.50 -26.29 3.62
N ALA A 26 -61.22 -25.41 4.57
CA ALA A 26 -61.94 -24.61 5.55
C ALA A 26 -60.86 -24.05 6.50
N LYS A 27 -60.97 -22.77 6.87
CA LYS A 27 -60.56 -22.09 8.13
C LYS A 27 -59.93 -20.73 7.83
N ARG A 28 -60.72 -19.65 7.96
CA ARG A 28 -60.99 -18.83 9.19
C ARG A 28 -59.97 -17.69 9.29
N ARG A 29 -60.38 -16.47 8.90
CA ARG A 29 -60.89 -15.36 9.76
C ARG A 29 -59.79 -14.86 10.70
N SER A 30 -59.16 -13.70 10.47
CA SER A 30 -59.66 -12.32 10.55
C SER A 30 -60.41 -11.99 11.85
N VAL A 31 -60.01 -10.84 12.42
CA VAL A 31 -60.62 -10.01 13.47
C VAL A 31 -59.83 -9.99 14.78
N TYR A 32 -59.16 -8.86 15.04
CA TYR A 32 -59.01 -8.30 16.38
C TYR A 32 -59.38 -6.82 16.36
N HIS A 33 -60.52 -6.53 16.99
CA HIS A 33 -60.84 -5.25 17.62
C HIS A 33 -60.09 -5.16 18.95
N ALA A 34 -59.55 -3.99 19.29
CA ALA A 34 -59.86 -3.26 20.53
C ALA A 34 -58.89 -2.08 20.72
N CYS A 35 -59.47 -0.89 20.80
CA CYS A 35 -58.88 0.36 21.26
C CYS A 35 -59.45 0.63 22.66
N GLU A 36 -58.64 1.05 23.63
CA GLU A 36 -58.75 2.37 24.30
C GLU A 36 -57.89 2.49 25.58
N ARG A 37 -57.16 3.63 25.65
CA ARG A 37 -56.82 4.53 26.78
C ARG A 37 -56.29 3.95 28.10
N CYS A 38 -55.31 4.52 28.81
CA CYS A 38 -54.67 5.84 28.90
C CYS A 38 -53.51 5.61 29.92
N GLN A 39 -52.26 6.06 29.78
CA GLN A 39 -51.75 7.38 30.17
C GLN A 39 -50.21 7.23 30.24
N GLY A 40 -49.45 8.14 29.66
CA GLY A 40 -47.98 8.10 29.70
C GLY A 40 -47.36 8.94 28.59
N SER A 41 -47.39 10.25 28.80
CA SER A 41 -46.72 11.31 28.04
C SER A 41 -45.32 10.98 27.52
N GLY A 42 -45.07 11.25 26.23
CA GLY A 42 -43.71 11.25 25.67
C GLY A 42 -43.65 11.23 24.13
N PHE A 43 -43.80 12.41 23.53
CA PHE A 43 -43.48 12.81 22.15
C PHE A 43 -42.59 11.84 21.32
N MET A 44 -43.14 11.27 20.24
CA MET A 44 -42.42 10.49 19.23
C MET A 44 -41.45 11.36 18.40
N ARG A 45 -40.18 10.95 18.32
CA ARG A 45 -39.31 11.23 17.16
C ARG A 45 -39.04 9.91 16.43
N PRO A 46 -38.92 9.87 15.08
CA PRO A 46 -38.76 8.63 14.34
C PRO A 46 -37.37 8.02 14.54
N GLY A 47 -37.36 6.78 15.02
CA GLY A 47 -36.32 5.75 14.89
C GLY A 47 -34.92 6.14 14.42
N LEU A 48 -34.03 6.42 15.36
CA LEU A 48 -32.65 5.95 15.23
C LEU A 48 -32.61 4.47 15.63
N ARG A 49 -32.76 3.59 14.64
CA ARG A 49 -32.11 2.28 14.71
C ARG A 49 -30.61 2.57 14.83
N ARG A 50 -30.08 2.61 16.06
CA ARG A 50 -28.69 2.24 16.30
C ARG A 50 -28.56 0.79 15.88
N ARG A 51 -28.33 0.55 14.58
CA ARG A 51 -27.62 -0.65 14.16
C ARG A 51 -26.28 -0.54 14.84
N THR A 52 -26.09 -1.38 15.84
CA THR A 52 -24.81 -1.62 16.48
C THR A 52 -23.81 -1.86 15.37
N ILE A 53 -23.01 -0.82 15.13
CA ILE A 53 -21.84 -0.84 14.26
C ILE A 53 -20.97 -1.94 14.85
N ARG A 54 -20.86 -3.08 14.15
CA ARG A 54 -19.74 -3.99 14.37
C ARG A 54 -18.54 -3.37 13.68
N GLY A 55 -18.19 -2.18 14.15
CA GLY A 55 -16.87 -1.62 13.96
C GLY A 55 -15.90 -2.57 14.61
N TYR A 56 -14.67 -2.56 14.13
CA TYR A 56 -13.58 -3.01 14.93
C TYR A 56 -13.65 -2.23 16.25
N ASN A 57 -14.24 -2.85 17.27
CA ASN A 57 -14.00 -2.45 18.64
C ASN A 57 -12.51 -2.71 18.85
N LEU A 58 -11.69 -1.68 18.62
CA LEU A 58 -10.39 -1.49 19.25
C LEU A 58 -10.64 -1.24 20.75
N THR A 59 -11.40 -2.11 21.40
CA THR A 59 -11.28 -2.30 22.83
C THR A 59 -9.88 -2.82 23.03
N SER A 60 -9.09 -2.02 23.73
CA SER A 60 -7.77 -2.32 24.26
C SER A 60 -7.77 -3.69 24.95
N ASP A 61 -7.62 -4.73 24.13
CA ASP A 61 -7.03 -5.98 24.52
C ASP A 61 -5.60 -5.87 24.02
N LYS A 62 -4.62 -6.05 24.91
CA LYS A 62 -3.21 -5.81 24.59
C LYS A 62 -2.73 -6.59 23.37
N GLY A 63 -3.45 -7.65 22.96
CA GLY A 63 -3.20 -8.40 21.73
C GLY A 63 -3.60 -7.68 20.43
N GLY A 64 -4.63 -6.84 20.43
CA GLY A 64 -5.13 -6.15 19.23
C GLY A 64 -4.25 -4.97 18.79
N GLU A 65 -3.79 -4.16 19.76
CA GLU A 65 -2.88 -3.03 19.49
C GLU A 65 -1.52 -3.49 18.95
N VAL A 66 -1.05 -4.65 19.42
CA VAL A 66 0.22 -5.25 18.96
C VAL A 66 0.12 -5.71 17.50
N SER A 67 -0.98 -6.36 17.10
CA SER A 67 -1.19 -6.78 15.71
C SER A 67 -1.28 -5.58 14.74
N SER A 68 -2.03 -4.53 15.10
CA SER A 68 -2.11 -3.30 14.29
C SER A 68 -0.75 -2.60 14.13
N SER A 69 0.09 -2.64 15.15
CA SER A 69 1.44 -2.05 15.08
C SER A 69 2.39 -2.89 14.22
N LEU A 70 2.29 -4.22 14.32
CA LEU A 70 3.11 -5.16 13.55
C LEU A 70 2.79 -5.13 12.06
N ILE A 71 1.51 -5.02 11.68
CA ILE A 71 1.13 -4.91 10.26
C ILE A 71 1.64 -3.60 9.65
N ILE A 72 1.58 -2.48 10.36
CA ILE A 72 2.14 -1.20 9.88
C ILE A 72 3.65 -1.29 9.74
N ALA A 73 4.34 -1.87 10.74
CA ALA A 73 5.78 -2.09 10.68
C ALA A 73 6.16 -3.00 9.50
N TYR A 74 5.40 -4.06 9.25
CA TYR A 74 5.58 -4.94 8.09
C TYR A 74 5.41 -4.18 6.77
N LEU A 75 4.32 -3.42 6.62
CA LEU A 75 4.05 -2.65 5.39
C LEU A 75 5.12 -1.59 5.13
N PHE A 76 5.67 -1.00 6.20
CA PHE A 76 6.75 -0.02 6.11
C PHE A 76 8.09 -0.68 5.78
N LEU A 77 8.54 -1.63 6.59
CA LEU A 77 9.84 -2.28 6.43
C LEU A 77 9.89 -3.14 5.17
N GLY A 78 8.79 -3.83 4.84
CA GLY A 78 8.67 -4.61 3.61
C GLY A 78 8.75 -3.73 2.37
N GLY A 79 8.03 -2.59 2.37
CA GLY A 79 8.08 -1.61 1.28
C GLY A 79 9.44 -0.93 1.17
N ALA A 80 9.99 -0.41 2.27
CA ALA A 80 11.27 0.31 2.28
C ALA A 80 12.45 -0.62 1.96
N GLY A 81 12.47 -1.86 2.47
CA GLY A 81 13.48 -2.87 2.13
C GLY A 81 13.40 -3.30 0.67
N ALA A 82 12.20 -3.54 0.14
CA ALA A 82 12.01 -3.81 -1.29
C ALA A 82 12.42 -2.61 -2.17
N GLY A 83 12.09 -1.38 -1.76
CA GLY A 83 12.52 -0.16 -2.42
C GLY A 83 14.04 -0.02 -2.45
N MET A 84 14.72 -0.32 -1.33
CA MET A 84 16.18 -0.32 -1.27
C MET A 84 16.79 -1.37 -2.21
N LEU A 85 16.25 -2.60 -2.24
CA LEU A 85 16.64 -3.65 -3.19
C LEU A 85 16.45 -3.18 -4.64
N PHE A 86 15.30 -2.57 -4.95
CA PHE A 86 14.99 -2.05 -6.29
C PHE A 86 16.03 -1.01 -6.71
N VAL A 87 16.30 -0.01 -5.87
CA VAL A 87 17.24 1.08 -6.19
C VAL A 87 18.64 0.54 -6.40
N LEU A 88 19.15 -0.31 -5.50
CA LEU A 88 20.48 -0.91 -5.65
C LEU A 88 20.58 -1.76 -6.91
N SER A 89 19.57 -2.57 -7.19
CA SER A 89 19.53 -3.45 -8.37
C SER A 89 19.39 -2.66 -9.66
N ALA A 90 18.58 -1.60 -9.68
CA ALA A 90 18.41 -0.73 -10.84
C ALA A 90 19.70 0.03 -11.16
N VAL A 91 20.32 0.67 -10.16
CA VAL A 91 21.60 1.37 -10.35
C VAL A 91 22.68 0.37 -10.80
N SER A 92 22.76 -0.81 -10.19
CA SER A 92 23.68 -1.86 -10.61
C SER A 92 23.42 -2.37 -12.04
N PHE A 93 22.17 -2.43 -12.47
CA PHE A 93 21.79 -2.93 -13.78
C PHE A 93 22.10 -1.92 -14.90
N PHE A 94 21.81 -0.63 -14.66
CA PHE A 94 22.04 0.44 -15.63
C PHE A 94 23.47 0.99 -15.62
N SER A 95 24.27 0.70 -14.59
CA SER A 95 25.68 1.09 -14.57
C SER A 95 26.45 0.46 -15.74
N PRO A 96 27.10 1.28 -16.60
CA PRO A 96 27.94 0.76 -17.67
C PRO A 96 29.02 -0.17 -17.11
N SER A 97 29.31 -1.26 -17.84
CA SER A 97 30.36 -2.22 -17.46
C SER A 97 31.74 -1.58 -17.29
N ARG A 98 31.95 -0.38 -17.87
CA ARG A 98 33.20 0.38 -17.77
C ARG A 98 33.39 1.07 -16.42
N ASP A 99 32.29 1.38 -15.74
CA ASP A 99 32.31 2.09 -14.45
C ASP A 99 32.37 1.12 -13.27
N LEU A 100 32.08 -0.16 -13.52
CA LEU A 100 32.24 -1.22 -12.54
C LEU A 100 33.70 -1.67 -12.52
N ASP A 101 34.26 -1.89 -11.32
CA ASP A 101 35.60 -2.46 -11.11
C ASP A 101 35.66 -3.90 -11.68
N LEU A 102 35.75 -4.05 -13.00
CA LEU A 102 35.83 -5.33 -13.69
C LEU A 102 37.29 -5.68 -13.98
N ASP A 103 37.66 -6.93 -13.71
CA ASP A 103 38.91 -7.53 -14.14
C ASP A 103 38.96 -7.62 -15.68
N GLY A 104 40.15 -7.74 -16.29
CA GLY A 104 40.34 -7.80 -17.75
C GLY A 104 39.59 -8.94 -18.47
N SER A 105 39.02 -9.87 -17.70
CA SER A 105 38.14 -10.96 -18.14
C SER A 105 36.64 -10.64 -18.07
N GLY A 106 36.25 -9.40 -17.73
CA GLY A 106 34.85 -8.98 -17.58
C GLY A 106 34.17 -9.49 -16.31
N ARG A 107 34.95 -9.87 -15.29
CA ARG A 107 34.46 -10.38 -13.99
C ARG A 107 34.57 -9.31 -12.92
N LEU A 108 33.68 -9.35 -11.94
CA LEU A 108 33.68 -8.39 -10.82
C LEU A 108 34.95 -8.53 -9.97
N GLN A 109 35.63 -7.42 -9.70
CA GLN A 109 36.77 -7.37 -8.79
C GLN A 109 36.27 -7.37 -7.34
N PRO A 110 36.72 -8.33 -6.52
CA PRO A 110 36.29 -8.39 -5.13
C PRO A 110 36.93 -7.25 -4.32
N TRP A 111 36.20 -6.70 -3.35
CA TRP A 111 36.63 -5.64 -2.41
C TRP A 111 36.87 -4.23 -3.02
N GLY A 112 36.47 -4.01 -4.27
CA GLY A 112 36.38 -2.68 -4.87
C GLY A 112 35.42 -1.74 -4.13
N SER A 113 35.46 -0.45 -4.46
CA SER A 113 34.57 0.55 -3.83
C SER A 113 33.10 0.24 -4.17
N TYR A 114 32.83 -0.22 -5.40
CA TYR A 114 31.50 -0.65 -5.83
C TYR A 114 31.06 -1.95 -5.15
N ALA A 115 31.98 -2.90 -4.95
CA ALA A 115 31.69 -4.14 -4.25
C ALA A 115 31.28 -3.92 -2.80
N ARG A 116 31.94 -2.98 -2.12
CA ARG A 116 31.53 -2.55 -0.76
C ARG A 116 30.18 -1.84 -0.78
N LEU A 117 29.94 -0.93 -1.72
CA LEU A 117 28.67 -0.20 -1.83
C LEU A 117 27.48 -1.14 -2.02
N TYR A 118 27.51 -1.96 -3.07
CA TYR A 118 26.42 -2.86 -3.39
C TYR A 118 26.33 -4.01 -2.39
N GLY A 119 27.46 -4.63 -2.03
CA GLY A 119 27.49 -5.73 -1.07
C GLY A 119 26.90 -5.34 0.29
N LEU A 120 27.39 -4.24 0.89
CA LEU A 120 26.85 -3.76 2.17
C LEU A 120 25.43 -3.23 2.04
N GLY A 121 25.10 -2.58 0.92
CA GLY A 121 23.74 -2.14 0.62
C GLY A 121 22.74 -3.30 0.60
N TYR A 122 23.06 -4.40 -0.10
CA TYR A 122 22.23 -5.60 -0.11
C TYR A 122 22.16 -6.27 1.26
N CYS A 123 23.22 -6.24 2.07
CA CYS A 123 23.15 -6.73 3.46
C CYS A 123 22.20 -5.90 4.34
N VAL A 124 22.20 -4.57 4.20
CA VAL A 124 21.25 -3.71 4.94
C VAL A 124 19.82 -3.96 4.48
N SER A 125 19.59 -4.01 3.17
CA SER A 125 18.28 -4.34 2.58
C SER A 125 17.80 -5.73 3.03
N LEU A 126 18.68 -6.74 3.03
CA LEU A 126 18.42 -8.07 3.54
C LEU A 126 17.95 -8.04 5.00
N ALA A 127 18.68 -7.33 5.87
CA ALA A 127 18.35 -7.22 7.28
C ALA A 127 16.95 -6.58 7.48
N ILE A 128 16.65 -5.52 6.74
CA ILE A 128 15.33 -4.86 6.78
C ILE A 128 14.23 -5.81 6.31
N CYS A 129 14.43 -6.54 5.21
CA CYS A 129 13.46 -7.53 4.72
C CYS A 129 13.26 -8.69 5.70
N ILE A 130 14.30 -9.14 6.41
CA ILE A 130 14.19 -10.15 7.46
C ILE A 130 13.36 -9.62 8.63
N VAL A 131 13.62 -8.40 9.09
CA VAL A 131 12.81 -7.79 10.16
C VAL A 131 11.34 -7.65 9.71
N ALA A 132 11.09 -7.24 8.46
CA ALA A 132 9.73 -7.22 7.91
C ALA A 132 9.08 -8.62 7.92
N ALA A 133 9.82 -9.67 7.52
CA ALA A 133 9.31 -11.04 7.55
C ALA A 133 9.02 -11.52 8.98
N LEU A 134 9.84 -11.13 9.95
CA LEU A 134 9.59 -11.40 11.37
C LEU A 134 8.31 -10.69 11.85
N CYS A 135 8.12 -9.42 11.49
CA CYS A 135 6.87 -8.70 11.80
C CYS A 135 5.64 -9.42 11.23
N LEU A 136 5.71 -9.91 9.99
CA LEU A 136 4.63 -10.68 9.37
C LEU A 136 4.37 -12.00 10.10
N VAL A 137 5.43 -12.71 10.50
CA VAL A 137 5.33 -13.99 11.23
C VAL A 137 4.72 -13.78 12.61
N PHE A 138 5.10 -12.73 13.33
CA PHE A 138 4.53 -12.43 14.65
C PHE A 138 3.09 -11.92 14.56
N ASP A 139 2.69 -11.30 13.46
CA ASP A 139 1.29 -10.91 13.21
C ASP A 139 0.40 -12.14 12.93
N MET A 140 0.96 -13.22 12.38
CA MET A 140 0.22 -14.48 12.22
C MET A 140 0.01 -15.16 13.58
N ALA A 141 -1.23 -15.08 14.09
CA ALA A 141 -1.65 -15.68 15.37
C ALA A 141 -1.45 -17.21 15.51
N ARG A 142 -1.02 -17.92 14.45
CA ARG A 142 -0.66 -19.34 14.47
C ARG A 142 0.61 -19.61 13.65
N PRO A 143 1.78 -19.85 14.27
CA PRO A 143 3.02 -20.13 13.54
C PRO A 143 2.95 -21.45 12.74
N ASP A 144 2.07 -22.37 13.12
CA ASP A 144 1.83 -23.63 12.42
C ASP A 144 1.28 -23.42 10.99
N ALA A 145 0.66 -22.26 10.74
CA ALA A 145 0.16 -21.85 9.44
C ALA A 145 1.31 -21.51 8.46
N ILE A 146 2.53 -21.25 8.94
CA ILE A 146 3.71 -20.97 8.09
C ILE A 146 4.11 -22.22 7.32
N LEU A 147 4.11 -23.39 7.99
CA LEU A 147 4.34 -24.67 7.33
C LEU A 147 3.20 -24.98 6.36
N GLY A 148 1.95 -24.66 6.74
CA GLY A 148 0.80 -24.75 5.84
C GLY A 148 0.96 -23.88 4.59
N LEU A 149 1.49 -22.66 4.73
CA LEU A 149 1.74 -21.74 3.61
C LEU A 149 2.82 -22.29 2.67
N ILE A 150 3.93 -22.80 3.22
CA ILE A 150 5.06 -23.32 2.43
C ILE A 150 4.67 -24.59 1.66
N PHE A 151 3.92 -25.50 2.30
CA PHE A 151 3.62 -26.82 1.73
C PHE A 151 2.27 -26.90 0.99
N ASN A 152 1.32 -25.99 1.26
CA ASN A 152 0.03 -25.91 0.57
C ASN A 152 -0.21 -24.48 0.05
N PRO A 153 0.17 -24.17 -1.20
CA PRO A 153 -0.02 -22.86 -1.79
C PRO A 153 -1.50 -22.61 -2.08
N ASN A 154 -2.26 -22.22 -1.07
CA ASN A 154 -3.53 -21.54 -1.30
C ASN A 154 -3.20 -20.12 -1.80
N VAL A 155 -3.74 -19.76 -2.97
CA VAL A 155 -3.63 -18.44 -3.60
C VAL A 155 -4.41 -17.36 -2.83
N SER A 156 -4.07 -17.20 -1.56
CA SER A 156 -4.48 -16.07 -0.74
C SER A 156 -3.52 -14.91 -0.97
N VAL A 157 -4.02 -13.67 -0.85
CA VAL A 157 -3.19 -12.50 -1.12
C VAL A 157 -2.03 -12.42 -0.13
N VAL A 158 -2.28 -12.73 1.14
CA VAL A 158 -1.23 -12.81 2.18
C VAL A 158 -0.08 -13.77 1.78
N SER A 159 -0.41 -14.87 1.12
CA SER A 159 0.58 -15.83 0.62
C SER A 159 1.47 -15.24 -0.48
N ILE A 160 0.90 -14.45 -1.41
CA ILE A 160 1.66 -13.75 -2.45
C ILE A 160 2.68 -12.79 -1.82
N GLY A 161 2.27 -12.05 -0.78
CA GLY A 161 3.17 -11.18 -0.03
C GLY A 161 4.31 -11.92 0.66
N ALA A 162 4.00 -13.04 1.33
CA ALA A 162 5.00 -13.87 2.00
C ALA A 162 6.01 -14.46 1.02
N TYR A 163 5.57 -15.01 -0.12
CA TYR A 163 6.46 -15.52 -1.15
C TYR A 163 7.25 -14.42 -1.85
N GLY A 164 6.63 -13.28 -2.13
CA GLY A 164 7.32 -12.12 -2.72
C GLY A 164 8.43 -11.59 -1.80
N LEU A 165 8.15 -11.48 -0.50
CA LEU A 165 9.15 -11.08 0.49
C LEU A 165 10.24 -12.15 0.64
N GLY A 166 9.88 -13.44 0.68
CA GLY A 166 10.84 -14.54 0.69
C GLY A 166 11.77 -14.54 -0.53
N LEU A 167 11.23 -14.24 -1.72
CA LEU A 167 12.02 -14.07 -2.94
C LEU A 167 12.95 -12.85 -2.84
N CYS A 168 12.49 -11.72 -2.30
CA CYS A 168 13.34 -10.55 -2.06
C CYS A 168 14.48 -10.86 -1.08
N ILE A 169 14.23 -11.64 -0.02
CA ILE A 169 15.26 -12.10 0.92
C ILE A 169 16.29 -12.98 0.20
N ALA A 170 15.84 -13.96 -0.59
CA ALA A 170 16.72 -14.85 -1.34
C ALA A 170 17.58 -14.09 -2.36
N LEU A 171 16.99 -13.13 -3.09
CA LEU A 171 17.69 -12.32 -4.08
C LEU A 171 18.67 -11.33 -3.44
N ASN A 172 18.31 -10.70 -2.32
CA ASN A 172 19.24 -9.88 -1.53
C ASN A 172 20.44 -10.72 -1.07
N ALA A 173 20.22 -11.92 -0.54
CA ALA A 173 21.29 -12.81 -0.11
C ALA A 173 22.19 -13.23 -1.28
N ALA A 174 21.60 -13.61 -2.42
CA ALA A 174 22.33 -13.96 -3.62
C ALA A 174 23.19 -12.80 -4.14
N LEU A 175 22.63 -11.59 -4.22
CA LEU A 175 23.35 -10.39 -4.65
C LEU A 175 24.43 -9.98 -3.64
N ALA A 176 24.15 -10.05 -2.34
CA ALA A 176 25.17 -9.81 -1.30
C ALA A 176 26.35 -10.79 -1.44
N ILE A 177 26.07 -12.08 -1.67
CA ILE A 177 27.12 -13.08 -1.91
C ILE A 177 27.87 -12.77 -3.22
N ILE A 178 27.17 -12.44 -4.31
CA ILE A 178 27.80 -12.10 -5.60
C ILE A 178 28.78 -10.93 -5.46
N TRP A 179 28.43 -9.90 -4.67
CA TRP A 179 29.24 -8.70 -4.52
C TRP A 179 30.32 -8.79 -3.44
N LEU A 180 30.12 -9.58 -2.37
CA LEU A 180 31.07 -9.71 -1.26
C LEU A 180 31.98 -10.93 -1.37
N SER A 181 31.57 -11.98 -2.09
CA SER A 181 32.36 -13.21 -2.18
C SER A 181 33.59 -13.04 -3.07
N HIS A 182 34.60 -13.88 -2.83
CA HIS A 182 35.77 -13.98 -3.71
C HIS A 182 35.48 -14.71 -5.02
N PHE A 183 34.30 -15.35 -5.14
CA PHE A 183 33.85 -15.86 -6.41
C PHE A 183 33.75 -14.66 -7.36
N ARG A 184 34.35 -14.76 -8.54
CA ARG A 184 34.34 -13.71 -9.57
C ARG A 184 33.27 -14.05 -10.61
N PRO A 185 31.96 -13.91 -10.30
CA PRO A 185 30.91 -14.27 -11.23
C PRO A 185 30.95 -13.37 -12.47
N ASN A 186 30.40 -13.89 -13.56
CA ASN A 186 30.21 -13.12 -14.78
C ASN A 186 29.21 -11.99 -14.53
N ILE A 187 29.49 -10.80 -15.07
CA ILE A 187 28.60 -9.63 -15.01
C ILE A 187 27.18 -9.94 -15.51
N MET A 188 27.03 -10.88 -16.46
CA MET A 188 25.72 -11.31 -16.95
C MET A 188 24.88 -11.97 -15.85
N LEU A 189 25.47 -12.80 -14.99
CA LEU A 189 24.75 -13.40 -13.87
C LEU A 189 24.27 -12.31 -12.90
N CYS A 190 25.15 -11.36 -12.57
CA CYS A 190 24.78 -10.22 -11.72
C CYS A 190 23.61 -9.43 -12.31
N ARG A 191 23.60 -9.18 -13.63
CA ARG A 191 22.50 -8.48 -14.30
C ARG A 191 21.20 -9.26 -14.31
N ILE A 192 21.24 -10.57 -14.54
CA ILE A 192 20.04 -11.42 -14.51
C ILE A 192 19.44 -11.42 -13.10
N VAL A 193 20.26 -11.64 -12.06
CA VAL A 193 19.78 -11.65 -10.67
C VAL A 193 19.26 -10.26 -10.27
N SER A 194 19.93 -9.18 -10.71
CA SER A 194 19.45 -7.79 -10.48
C SER A 194 18.11 -7.54 -11.18
N ALA A 195 17.92 -8.01 -12.40
CA ALA A 195 16.64 -7.89 -13.11
C ALA A 195 15.51 -8.64 -12.39
N LEU A 196 15.78 -9.85 -11.89
CA LEU A 196 14.83 -10.60 -11.07
C LEU A 196 14.51 -9.86 -9.76
N ALA A 197 15.51 -9.25 -9.13
CA ALA A 197 15.34 -8.45 -7.91
C ALA A 197 14.48 -7.21 -8.14
N ILE A 198 14.65 -6.51 -9.27
CA ILE A 198 13.80 -5.38 -9.67
C ILE A 198 12.34 -5.83 -9.77
N VAL A 199 12.07 -6.94 -10.47
CA VAL A 199 10.70 -7.45 -10.64
C VAL A 199 10.11 -7.88 -9.30
N ALA A 200 10.85 -8.64 -8.49
CA ALA A 200 10.40 -9.08 -7.17
C ALA A 200 10.10 -7.90 -6.23
N ALA A 201 10.97 -6.89 -6.22
CA ALA A 201 10.77 -5.68 -5.43
C ALA A 201 9.52 -4.90 -5.86
N CYS A 202 9.27 -4.76 -7.17
CA CYS A 202 8.05 -4.14 -7.68
C CYS A 202 6.79 -4.87 -7.20
N VAL A 203 6.81 -6.21 -7.21
CA VAL A 203 5.71 -7.03 -6.71
C VAL A 203 5.48 -6.77 -5.22
N VAL A 204 6.53 -6.78 -4.40
CA VAL A 204 6.40 -6.54 -2.95
C VAL A 204 5.91 -5.12 -2.65
N MET A 205 6.48 -4.09 -3.29
CA MET A 205 6.03 -2.71 -3.09
C MET A 205 4.55 -2.54 -3.47
N SER A 206 4.13 -3.08 -4.61
CA SER A 206 2.73 -3.01 -5.06
C SER A 206 1.80 -3.81 -4.14
N TYR A 207 2.25 -4.99 -3.71
CA TYR A 207 1.51 -5.86 -2.80
C TYR A 207 1.23 -5.18 -1.46
N THR A 208 2.20 -4.44 -0.90
CA THR A 208 1.98 -3.73 0.37
C THR A 208 0.81 -2.74 0.30
N GLY A 209 0.61 -2.08 -0.85
CA GLY A 209 -0.57 -1.25 -1.08
C GLY A 209 -1.85 -2.06 -1.33
N LEU A 210 -1.75 -3.15 -2.09
CA LEU A 210 -2.91 -4.01 -2.41
C LEU A 210 -3.48 -4.72 -1.19
N LEU A 211 -2.65 -5.08 -0.21
CA LEU A 211 -3.06 -5.80 0.99
C LEU A 211 -4.22 -5.09 1.73
N LEU A 212 -4.19 -3.75 1.75
CA LEU A 212 -5.24 -2.93 2.36
C LEU A 212 -6.52 -2.92 1.51
N GLY A 213 -6.39 -2.86 0.19
CA GLY A 213 -7.54 -2.79 -0.74
C GLY A 213 -8.42 -4.04 -0.79
N ILE A 214 -7.93 -5.16 -0.27
CA ILE A 214 -8.66 -6.44 -0.27
C ILE A 214 -9.57 -6.59 0.95
N ILE A 215 -9.38 -5.76 1.99
CA ILE A 215 -10.25 -5.80 3.16
C ILE A 215 -11.59 -5.16 2.78
N PRO A 216 -12.70 -5.93 2.73
CA PRO A 216 -13.92 -5.55 2.00
C PRO A 216 -14.78 -4.46 2.67
N HIS A 217 -14.28 -3.78 3.71
CA HIS A 217 -15.10 -2.93 4.57
C HIS A 217 -14.86 -1.42 4.43
N ALA A 218 -13.81 -0.98 3.71
CA ALA A 218 -13.55 0.45 3.48
C ALA A 218 -13.44 0.77 1.98
N VAL A 219 -14.43 1.50 1.45
CA VAL A 219 -14.41 2.06 0.07
C VAL A 219 -13.16 2.92 -0.14
N PHE A 220 -12.65 3.52 0.93
CA PHE A 220 -11.41 4.28 0.96
C PHE A 220 -10.20 3.46 0.46
N TRP A 221 -10.09 2.18 0.84
CA TRP A 221 -8.96 1.32 0.46
C TRP A 221 -9.01 0.77 -0.97
N GLN A 222 -10.16 0.86 -1.64
CA GLN A 222 -10.34 0.31 -2.99
C GLN A 222 -9.76 1.19 -4.10
N SER A 223 -9.31 2.41 -3.76
CA SER A 223 -8.73 3.32 -4.74
C SER A 223 -7.38 2.79 -5.25
N PRO A 224 -7.18 2.64 -6.57
CA PRO A 224 -5.90 2.19 -7.14
C PRO A 224 -4.76 3.18 -6.84
N LEU A 225 -5.08 4.43 -6.49
CA LEU A 225 -4.10 5.45 -6.12
C LEU A 225 -3.36 5.09 -4.83
N ILE A 226 -3.93 4.29 -3.92
CA ILE A 226 -3.23 3.83 -2.71
C ILE A 226 -2.04 2.96 -3.07
N VAL A 227 -2.19 2.06 -4.05
CA VAL A 227 -1.09 1.23 -4.52
C VAL A 227 0.02 2.10 -5.10
N VAL A 228 -0.34 3.11 -5.89
CA VAL A 228 0.62 4.05 -6.46
C VAL A 228 1.35 4.84 -5.37
N LEU A 229 0.63 5.35 -4.36
CA LEU A 229 1.22 6.05 -3.21
C LEU A 229 2.19 5.16 -2.44
N PHE A 230 1.80 3.91 -2.17
CA PHE A 230 2.65 2.96 -1.44
C PHE A 230 3.91 2.62 -2.23
N VAL A 231 3.82 2.49 -3.56
CA VAL A 231 4.99 2.24 -4.41
C VAL A 231 5.92 3.45 -4.45
N LEU A 232 5.39 4.67 -4.69
CA LEU A 232 6.19 5.90 -4.70
C LEU A 232 6.88 6.12 -3.36
N SER A 233 6.11 6.03 -2.26
CA SER A 233 6.63 6.19 -0.90
C SER A 233 7.69 5.12 -0.56
N SER A 234 7.49 3.88 -1.00
CA SER A 234 8.48 2.80 -0.82
C SER A 234 9.77 3.05 -1.59
N LEU A 235 9.68 3.58 -2.81
CA LEU A 235 10.86 3.97 -3.60
C LEU A 235 11.63 5.11 -2.92
N SER A 236 10.95 6.17 -2.48
CA SER A 236 11.58 7.29 -1.79
C SER A 236 12.24 6.85 -0.47
N CYS A 237 11.55 6.02 0.32
CA CYS A 237 12.13 5.40 1.53
C CYS A 237 13.35 4.52 1.20
N GLY A 238 13.28 3.76 0.10
CA GLY A 238 14.39 2.95 -0.38
C GLY A 238 15.62 3.78 -0.76
N ILE A 239 15.43 4.90 -1.46
CA ILE A 239 16.49 5.85 -1.77
C ILE A 239 17.10 6.44 -0.49
N ALA A 240 16.26 6.89 0.44
CA ALA A 240 16.70 7.40 1.74
C ALA A 240 17.57 6.36 2.49
N LEU A 241 17.17 5.08 2.50
CA LEU A 241 17.95 4.00 3.10
C LEU A 241 19.29 3.76 2.40
N VAL A 242 19.34 3.84 1.06
CA VAL A 242 20.61 3.75 0.32
C VAL A 242 21.56 4.88 0.71
N VAL A 243 21.06 6.11 0.80
CA VAL A 243 21.86 7.28 1.22
C VAL A 243 22.36 7.14 2.65
N LEU A 244 21.51 6.71 3.58
CA LEU A 244 21.90 6.47 4.97
C LEU A 244 22.92 5.34 5.09
N ALA A 245 22.78 4.26 4.32
CA ALA A 245 23.75 3.17 4.27
C ALA A 245 25.11 3.67 3.73
N MET A 246 25.12 4.46 2.66
CA MET A 246 26.35 5.08 2.13
C MET A 246 27.04 5.96 3.19
N MET A 247 26.28 6.69 4.00
CA MET A 247 26.84 7.47 5.11
C MET A 247 27.41 6.59 6.21
N ALA A 248 26.64 5.59 6.65
CA ALA A 248 27.05 4.68 7.73
C ALA A 248 28.37 3.97 7.40
N PHE A 249 28.56 3.58 6.14
CA PHE A 249 29.78 2.91 5.68
C PHE A 249 30.85 3.85 5.11
N ARG A 250 30.68 5.17 5.22
CA ARG A 250 31.61 6.20 4.71
C ARG A 250 31.91 6.08 3.20
N LEU A 251 30.91 5.64 2.44
CA LEU A 251 30.95 5.48 0.98
C LEU A 251 30.33 6.67 0.24
N LEU A 252 29.74 7.63 0.95
CA LEU A 252 29.06 8.74 0.30
C LEU A 252 30.00 9.68 -0.48
N ALA A 253 31.18 9.99 0.08
CA ALA A 253 32.15 10.88 -0.56
C ALA A 253 32.67 10.35 -1.92
N PRO A 254 33.16 9.09 -2.05
CA PRO A 254 33.61 8.57 -3.34
C PRO A 254 32.48 8.44 -4.37
N PHE A 255 31.24 8.26 -3.92
CA PHE A 255 30.06 8.09 -4.79
C PHE A 255 29.16 9.32 -4.86
N TRP A 256 29.67 10.51 -4.54
CA TRP A 256 28.84 11.71 -4.40
C TRP A 256 28.02 12.05 -5.65
N ASN A 257 28.62 11.91 -6.84
CA ASN A 257 27.91 12.18 -8.09
C ASN A 257 26.74 11.20 -8.31
N ALA A 258 26.94 9.92 -8.02
CA ALA A 258 25.88 8.91 -8.11
C ALA A 258 24.79 9.18 -7.06
N ALA A 259 25.18 9.50 -5.82
CA ALA A 259 24.25 9.86 -4.75
C ALA A 259 23.41 11.09 -5.12
N ARG A 260 24.01 12.11 -5.75
CA ARG A 260 23.31 13.31 -6.21
C ARG A 260 22.26 13.02 -7.29
N THR A 261 22.56 12.09 -8.20
CA THR A 261 21.59 11.63 -9.22
C THR A 261 20.44 10.86 -8.58
N VAL A 262 20.73 10.00 -7.61
CA VAL A 262 19.68 9.27 -6.89
C VAL A 262 18.79 10.21 -6.06
N LEU A 263 19.38 11.21 -5.40
CA LEU A 263 18.63 12.26 -4.70
C LEU A 263 17.76 13.10 -5.66
N LEU A 264 18.23 13.39 -6.87
CA LEU A 264 17.41 14.03 -7.91
C LEU A 264 16.15 13.24 -8.26
N VAL A 265 16.31 11.93 -8.38
CA VAL A 265 15.19 11.03 -8.65
C VAL A 265 14.22 11.03 -7.47
N ASP A 266 14.74 11.03 -6.24
CA ASP A 266 13.94 11.13 -5.00
C ASP A 266 13.06 12.39 -4.99
N GLY A 267 13.61 13.56 -5.30
CA GLY A 267 12.83 14.81 -5.40
C GLY A 267 11.70 14.75 -6.41
N VAL A 268 11.94 14.11 -7.56
CA VAL A 268 10.88 13.88 -8.57
C VAL A 268 9.83 12.92 -8.03
N LEU A 269 10.23 11.82 -7.36
CA LEU A 269 9.30 10.86 -6.75
C LEU A 269 8.43 11.54 -5.69
N ILE A 270 9.02 12.36 -4.81
CA ILE A 270 8.29 13.13 -3.79
C ILE A 270 7.31 14.11 -4.43
N GLY A 271 7.71 14.80 -5.50
CA GLY A 271 6.82 15.69 -6.25
C GLY A 271 5.64 14.96 -6.87
N VAL A 272 5.88 13.78 -7.46
CA VAL A 272 4.81 12.92 -8.01
C VAL A 272 3.93 12.37 -6.88
N GLU A 273 4.51 11.94 -5.76
CA GLU A 273 3.79 11.44 -4.58
C GLU A 273 2.84 12.51 -4.03
N LEU A 274 3.28 13.76 -3.95
CA LEU A 274 2.45 14.89 -3.54
C LEU A 274 1.26 15.11 -4.50
N ILE A 275 1.49 15.05 -5.82
CA ILE A 275 0.42 15.17 -6.82
C ILE A 275 -0.57 14.01 -6.67
N VAL A 276 -0.09 12.78 -6.58
CA VAL A 276 -0.96 11.60 -6.41
C VAL A 276 -1.75 11.68 -5.10
N LEU A 277 -1.14 12.17 -4.01
CA LEU A 277 -1.80 12.33 -2.72
C LEU A 277 -2.95 13.34 -2.80
N THR A 278 -2.72 14.49 -3.45
CA THR A 278 -3.77 15.51 -3.62
C THR A 278 -4.93 15.00 -4.48
N VAL A 279 -4.63 14.30 -5.58
CA VAL A 279 -5.66 13.66 -6.43
C VAL A 279 -6.41 12.59 -5.66
N PHE A 280 -5.71 11.78 -4.87
CA PHE A 280 -6.30 10.75 -4.01
C PHE A 280 -7.31 11.37 -3.05
N ILE A 281 -6.93 12.39 -2.27
CA ILE A 281 -7.83 13.07 -1.33
C ILE A 281 -9.03 13.68 -2.03
N ALA A 282 -8.81 14.37 -3.17
CA ALA A 282 -9.89 14.98 -3.94
C ALA A 282 -10.89 13.95 -4.47
N SER A 283 -10.41 12.80 -4.97
CA SER A 283 -11.27 11.70 -5.44
C SER A 283 -12.01 11.01 -4.29
N SER A 284 -11.31 10.78 -3.17
CA SER A 284 -11.86 10.11 -1.99
C SER A 284 -12.93 10.94 -1.29
N GLN A 285 -12.95 12.27 -1.48
CA GLN A 285 -14.00 13.12 -0.89
C GLN A 285 -15.41 12.73 -1.37
N GLN A 286 -15.53 12.22 -2.60
CA GLN A 286 -16.81 11.81 -3.16
C GLN A 286 -17.18 10.38 -2.75
N SER A 287 -16.19 9.51 -2.60
CA SER A 287 -16.41 8.07 -2.38
C SER A 287 -16.41 7.67 -0.90
N ALA A 288 -15.66 8.38 -0.04
CA ALA A 288 -15.47 8.07 1.38
C ALA A 288 -15.25 9.37 2.20
N PRO A 289 -16.26 10.24 2.31
CA PRO A 289 -16.11 11.56 2.94
C PRO A 289 -15.72 11.48 4.43
N GLU A 290 -16.24 10.49 5.17
CA GLU A 290 -15.94 10.30 6.59
C GLU A 290 -14.45 9.97 6.83
N ALA A 291 -13.83 9.18 5.95
CA ALA A 291 -12.41 8.84 6.02
C ALA A 291 -11.53 10.05 5.73
N VAL A 292 -11.92 10.88 4.74
CA VAL A 292 -11.22 12.13 4.41
C VAL A 292 -11.35 13.15 5.53
N GLU A 293 -12.52 13.29 6.14
CA GLU A 293 -12.73 14.17 7.30
C GLU A 293 -11.83 13.75 8.46
N THR A 294 -11.76 12.45 8.77
CA THR A 294 -10.89 11.91 9.82
C THR A 294 -9.41 12.21 9.56
N LEU A 295 -8.97 12.12 8.30
CA LEU A 295 -7.60 12.40 7.88
C LEU A 295 -7.22 13.87 7.88
N VAL A 296 -8.10 14.74 7.37
CA VAL A 296 -7.75 16.13 7.07
C VAL A 296 -8.07 17.05 8.24
N THR A 297 -9.15 16.77 8.97
CA THR A 297 -9.68 17.63 10.04
C THR A 297 -9.93 16.90 11.36
N GLY A 298 -9.97 15.58 11.37
CA GLY A 298 -10.22 14.76 12.55
C GLY A 298 -8.96 14.40 13.33
N ASP A 299 -9.03 13.26 14.03
CA ASP A 299 -8.00 12.83 14.98
C ASP A 299 -6.63 12.58 14.35
N LEU A 300 -6.59 12.22 13.06
CA LEU A 300 -5.35 11.97 12.31
C LEU A 300 -4.79 13.22 11.63
N ALA A 301 -5.48 14.37 11.68
CA ALA A 301 -5.09 15.59 10.98
C ALA A 301 -3.70 16.09 11.35
N ALA A 302 -3.33 16.02 12.64
CA ALA A 302 -2.00 16.41 13.08
C ALA A 302 -0.93 15.53 12.39
N LEU A 303 -1.10 14.21 12.42
CA LEU A 303 -0.15 13.26 11.83
C LEU A 303 -0.09 13.37 10.30
N PHE A 304 -1.23 13.64 9.66
CA PHE A 304 -1.33 13.88 8.22
C PHE A 304 -0.61 15.17 7.81
N TRP A 305 -0.91 16.31 8.43
CA TRP A 305 -0.33 17.60 8.01
C TRP A 305 1.13 17.75 8.44
N THR A 306 1.47 17.41 9.69
CA THR A 306 2.84 17.61 10.17
C THR A 306 3.76 16.48 9.75
N GLY A 307 3.32 15.23 9.90
CA GLY A 307 4.14 14.04 9.63
C GLY A 307 4.25 13.75 8.14
N LEU A 308 3.13 13.57 7.46
CA LEU A 308 3.12 13.23 6.03
C LEU A 308 3.42 14.46 5.15
N VAL A 309 2.59 15.50 5.21
CA VAL A 309 2.70 16.62 4.26
C VAL A 309 3.93 17.47 4.54
N ALA A 310 4.10 17.97 5.77
CA ALA A 310 5.21 18.87 6.08
C ALA A 310 6.55 18.12 6.13
N MET A 311 6.70 17.14 7.04
CA MET A 311 7.96 16.42 7.22
C MET A 311 8.26 15.47 6.06
N GLY A 312 7.28 14.73 5.55
CA GLY A 312 7.50 13.72 4.52
C GLY A 312 7.68 14.25 3.11
N LEU A 313 7.00 15.35 2.75
CA LEU A 313 6.93 15.82 1.36
C LEU A 313 7.50 17.24 1.19
N VAL A 314 6.92 18.22 1.88
CA VAL A 314 7.23 19.65 1.63
C VAL A 314 8.63 20.01 2.07
N VAL A 315 9.06 19.64 3.28
CA VAL A 315 10.37 20.00 3.81
C VAL A 315 11.50 19.33 3.01
N PRO A 316 11.50 18.00 2.76
CA PRO A 316 12.53 17.35 1.94
C PRO A 316 12.63 17.95 0.53
N LEU A 317 11.47 18.17 -0.12
CA LEU A 317 11.42 18.78 -1.47
C LEU A 317 11.95 20.22 -1.46
N ALA A 318 11.59 21.02 -0.46
CA ALA A 318 12.09 22.38 -0.31
C ALA A 318 13.60 22.42 -0.04
N MET A 319 14.11 21.50 0.78
CA MET A 319 15.54 21.38 1.06
C MET A 319 16.32 21.01 -0.19
N GLU A 320 15.80 20.07 -0.98
CA GLU A 320 16.42 19.72 -2.25
C GLU A 320 16.41 20.90 -3.22
N LEU A 321 15.27 21.57 -3.39
CA LEU A 321 15.16 22.74 -4.27
C LEU A 321 16.08 23.88 -3.81
N ALA A 322 16.12 24.18 -2.51
CA ALA A 322 16.97 25.22 -1.95
C ALA A 322 18.47 24.93 -2.18
N SER A 323 18.91 23.67 -2.05
CA SER A 323 20.29 23.26 -2.34
C SER A 323 20.69 23.49 -3.80
N ARG A 324 19.71 23.56 -4.73
CA ARG A 324 19.95 23.83 -6.15
C ARG A 324 19.95 25.31 -6.48
N TRP A 325 19.08 26.08 -5.83
CA TRP A 325 18.88 27.50 -6.14
C TRP A 325 19.92 28.37 -5.44
N LYS A 326 20.36 28.00 -4.24
CA LYS A 326 21.38 28.73 -3.49
C LYS A 326 22.71 28.00 -3.55
N VAL A 327 23.63 28.54 -4.34
CA VAL A 327 25.04 28.11 -4.35
C VAL A 327 25.62 28.29 -2.95
N GLY A 328 26.09 27.19 -2.33
CA GLY A 328 26.70 27.18 -1.00
C GLY A 328 25.80 26.75 0.16
N LEU A 329 24.53 26.41 -0.08
CA LEU A 329 23.68 25.78 0.94
C LEU A 329 23.87 24.25 0.93
N ASP A 330 24.88 23.78 1.66
CA ASP A 330 25.16 22.35 1.80
C ASP A 330 24.27 21.74 2.89
N VAL A 331 23.09 21.29 2.46
CA VAL A 331 22.18 20.52 3.32
C VAL A 331 22.73 19.12 3.51
N HIS A 332 22.95 18.72 4.75
CA HIS A 332 23.42 17.36 5.06
C HIS A 332 22.35 16.33 4.65
N PRO A 333 22.64 15.34 3.77
CA PRO A 333 21.62 14.46 3.19
C PRO A 333 20.92 13.52 4.19
N CYS A 334 21.44 13.41 5.41
CA CYS A 334 20.81 12.63 6.48
C CYS A 334 19.46 13.22 6.90
N ILE A 335 19.35 14.55 6.92
CA ILE A 335 18.13 15.24 7.37
C ILE A 335 16.94 14.92 6.44
N PRO A 336 17.01 15.14 5.11
CA PRO A 336 15.91 14.79 4.23
C PRO A 336 15.65 13.27 4.21
N ALA A 337 16.68 12.43 4.29
CA ALA A 337 16.50 10.98 4.33
C ALA A 337 15.68 10.51 5.56
N VAL A 338 15.98 11.03 6.75
CA VAL A 338 15.22 10.70 7.97
C VAL A 338 13.80 11.24 7.89
N LEU A 339 13.62 12.45 7.38
CA LEU A 339 12.30 13.07 7.19
C LEU A 339 11.42 12.27 6.23
N VAL A 340 11.97 11.79 5.11
CA VAL A 340 11.25 10.92 4.15
C VAL A 340 10.84 9.61 4.80
N LEU A 341 11.70 8.99 5.62
CA LEU A 341 11.35 7.76 6.36
C LEU A 341 10.22 7.99 7.37
N ILE A 342 10.26 9.11 8.11
CA ILE A 342 9.19 9.50 9.02
C ILE A 342 7.89 9.73 8.24
N GLY A 343 7.95 10.47 7.13
CA GLY A 343 6.82 10.71 6.24
C GLY A 343 6.19 9.45 5.68
N GLY A 344 7.01 8.51 5.21
CA GLY A 344 6.56 7.22 4.69
C GLY A 344 5.92 6.33 5.76
N LEU A 345 6.39 6.39 7.01
CA LEU A 345 5.74 5.73 8.14
C LEU A 345 4.40 6.41 8.47
N CYS A 346 4.37 7.74 8.54
CA CYS A 346 3.15 8.52 8.76
C CYS A 346 2.11 8.25 7.67
N LEU A 347 2.49 8.12 6.40
CA LEU A 347 1.60 7.75 5.30
C LEU A 347 0.88 6.44 5.60
N ARG A 348 1.63 5.41 5.99
CA ARG A 348 1.07 4.07 6.26
C ARG A 348 0.17 4.07 7.48
N ILE A 349 0.54 4.78 8.53
CA ILE A 349 -0.30 5.00 9.73
C ILE A 349 -1.60 5.69 9.34
N CYS A 350 -1.52 6.81 8.61
CA CYS A 350 -2.69 7.56 8.14
C CYS A 350 -3.64 6.66 7.35
N ILE A 351 -3.16 5.95 6.34
CA ILE A 351 -4.03 5.14 5.46
C ILE A 351 -4.65 3.95 6.21
N VAL A 352 -3.92 3.34 7.15
CA VAL A 352 -4.43 2.20 7.93
C VAL A 352 -5.47 2.63 8.97
N PHE A 353 -5.31 3.77 9.63
CA PHE A 353 -6.24 4.22 10.68
C PHE A 353 -7.38 5.12 10.17
N ALA A 354 -7.30 5.61 8.94
CA ALA A 354 -8.34 6.50 8.37
C ALA A 354 -9.62 5.80 7.93
N ALA A 355 -9.59 4.48 7.84
CA ALA A 355 -10.65 3.63 7.32
C ALA A 355 -11.16 2.71 8.42
#